data_AF-A0A8J9V949-F1
#
_entry.id   AF-A0A8J9V949-F1
#
_cell.length_a   1.000
_cell.length_b   1.000
_cell.length_c   1.000
_cell.angle_alpha   90.00
_cell.angle_beta   90.00
_cell.angle_gamma   90.00
#
_symmetry.space_group_name_H-M   'P 1'
#
loop_
_entity.id
_entity.type
_entity.pdbx_description
1 polymer ?
#
loop_
_entity_poly.entity_id
_entity_poly.type
_entity_poly.pdbx_seq_one_letter_code
_entity_poly.pdbx_strand_id
1 'polypeptide(L)'
;MSSGNPMNQRNTLLNKMTANPEQTKCVEQLKEWINRQPQLPKDLGDNLILRFAHSCYYDLEKTKKTVDTFFTVRGICSDLVTNRDPMSPHMQKILKIIRLGQFLTSSNSMIWIYQINDPGLDNYDHISDAKLFFLSTDAQFLESEVLPEEDIVIMDVKDVTLKFLTKMNLSVARRLARYQEDAIPIRLKQVHVVNAPPFIDKIYGVMKPFISKHITDLVHFHSPKSETLFQYISKEDLPSDFGGSRPSMSELTEIITSQIMRNREKIIDENFWRVADKNKSEASTEVGTFRSLAID
;
A
#
# COMPACT_ATOMS: atom_id res chain seq x y z
N MET A 1 -38.11 -0.58 -17.58
CA MET A 1 -36.64 -0.47 -17.47
C MET A 1 -36.33 0.82 -16.75
N SER A 2 -36.29 0.78 -15.42
CA SER A 2 -36.04 1.97 -14.60
C SER A 2 -34.53 2.11 -14.42
N SER A 3 -34.01 3.23 -14.90
CA SER A 3 -32.65 3.69 -14.69
C SER A 3 -32.39 3.85 -13.18
N GLY A 4 -31.52 2.99 -12.64
CA GLY A 4 -31.07 3.10 -11.26
C GLY A 4 -30.39 4.45 -11.03
N ASN A 5 -30.95 5.23 -10.12
CA ASN A 5 -30.44 6.52 -9.68
C ASN A 5 -28.99 6.38 -9.14
N PRO A 6 -27.99 7.13 -9.65
CA PRO A 6 -26.61 7.06 -9.17
C PRO A 6 -26.43 7.40 -7.68
N MET A 7 -27.39 8.10 -7.05
CA MET A 7 -27.36 8.36 -5.60
C MET A 7 -27.59 7.12 -4.74
N ASN A 8 -28.22 6.06 -5.27
CA ASN A 8 -28.55 4.87 -4.47
C ASN A 8 -27.39 3.90 -4.26
N GLN A 9 -26.26 4.04 -4.97
CA GLN A 9 -25.05 3.22 -4.74
C GLN A 9 -24.07 3.85 -3.75
N ARG A 10 -24.14 5.17 -3.53
CA ARG A 10 -23.25 5.89 -2.60
C ARG A 10 -23.53 5.60 -1.11
N ASN A 11 -24.67 4.98 -0.81
CA ASN A 11 -25.17 4.76 0.55
C ASN A 11 -24.80 3.40 1.17
N THR A 12 -24.21 2.45 0.45
CA THR A 12 -24.12 1.05 0.94
C THR A 12 -23.08 0.83 2.04
N LEU A 13 -21.97 1.58 2.04
CA LEU A 13 -20.90 1.44 3.04
C LEU A 13 -21.15 2.27 4.30
N LEU A 14 -21.62 3.52 4.18
CA LEU A 14 -22.08 4.29 5.34
C LEU A 14 -23.25 3.58 6.04
N ASN A 15 -24.14 2.93 5.29
CA ASN A 15 -25.21 2.13 5.88
C ASN A 15 -24.69 0.88 6.61
N LYS A 16 -23.54 0.31 6.24
CA LYS A 16 -22.89 -0.76 7.03
C LYS A 16 -22.29 -0.23 8.35
N MET A 17 -21.88 1.04 8.39
CA MET A 17 -21.39 1.68 9.62
C MET A 17 -22.49 1.98 10.66
N THR A 18 -23.76 1.81 10.29
CA THR A 18 -24.92 2.08 11.18
C THR A 18 -24.93 1.24 12.47
N ALA A 19 -24.11 0.19 12.57
CA ALA A 19 -23.99 -0.61 13.79
C ALA A 19 -23.27 0.10 14.95
N ASN A 20 -22.40 1.10 14.68
CA ASN A 20 -21.67 1.82 15.72
C ASN A 20 -21.73 3.36 15.54
N PRO A 21 -22.49 4.08 16.39
CA PRO A 21 -22.62 5.53 16.34
C PRO A 21 -21.29 6.31 16.49
N GLU A 22 -20.35 5.81 17.31
CA GLU A 22 -19.07 6.50 17.53
C GLU A 22 -18.18 6.45 16.28
N GLN A 23 -18.18 5.31 15.59
CA GLN A 23 -17.44 5.16 14.33
C GLN A 23 -18.01 6.05 13.23
N THR A 24 -19.34 6.16 13.17
CA THR A 24 -20.03 7.06 12.23
C THR A 24 -19.64 8.51 12.50
N LYS A 25 -19.70 8.94 13.76
CA LYS A 25 -19.29 10.29 14.19
C LYS A 25 -17.82 10.58 13.86
N CYS A 26 -16.91 9.62 14.08
CA CYS A 26 -15.50 9.79 13.74
C CYS A 26 -15.31 10.07 12.24
N VAL A 27 -16.00 9.32 11.38
CA VAL A 27 -15.88 9.49 9.92
C VAL A 27 -16.51 10.80 9.45
N GLU A 28 -17.63 11.23 10.03
CA GLU A 28 -18.22 12.54 9.75
C GLU A 28 -17.27 13.68 10.13
N GLN A 29 -16.70 13.64 11.33
CA GLN A 29 -15.72 14.63 11.79
C GLN A 29 -14.45 14.63 10.93
N LEU A 30 -14.01 13.46 10.46
CA LEU A 30 -12.89 13.35 9.55
C LEU A 30 -13.19 13.99 8.20
N LYS A 31 -14.38 13.74 7.62
CA LYS A 31 -14.83 14.37 6.38
C LYS A 31 -14.85 15.89 6.49
N GLU A 32 -15.43 16.42 7.57
CA GLU A 32 -15.44 17.86 7.83
C GLU A 32 -14.02 18.44 7.92
N TRP A 33 -13.12 17.76 8.63
CA TRP A 33 -11.75 18.19 8.77
C TRP A 33 -11.00 18.20 7.41
N ILE A 34 -11.10 17.13 6.61
CA ILE A 34 -10.52 17.04 5.27
C ILE A 34 -11.01 18.20 4.38
N ASN A 35 -12.31 18.49 4.42
CA ASN A 35 -12.90 19.58 3.65
C ASN A 35 -12.36 20.96 4.06
N ARG A 36 -11.89 21.13 5.30
CA ARG A 36 -11.26 22.38 5.78
C ARG A 36 -9.77 22.49 5.45
N GLN A 37 -9.08 21.40 5.10
CA GLN A 37 -7.64 21.42 4.78
C GLN A 37 -7.39 21.85 3.33
N PRO A 38 -6.86 23.05 3.03
CA PRO A 38 -6.71 23.53 1.64
C PRO A 38 -5.75 22.67 0.80
N GLN A 39 -4.76 22.04 1.43
CA GLN A 39 -3.76 21.21 0.77
C GLN A 39 -4.26 19.81 0.39
N LEU A 40 -5.33 19.31 1.01
CA LEU A 40 -5.82 17.95 0.77
C LEU A 40 -6.78 17.89 -0.44
N PRO A 41 -6.80 16.78 -1.20
CA PRO A 41 -7.76 16.61 -2.28
C PRO A 41 -9.21 16.69 -1.76
N LYS A 42 -10.06 17.42 -2.48
CA LYS A 42 -11.47 17.66 -2.10
C LYS A 42 -12.42 16.57 -2.57
N ASP A 43 -11.99 15.77 -3.54
CA ASP A 43 -12.74 14.70 -4.18
C ASP A 43 -12.37 13.31 -3.62
N LEU A 44 -11.92 13.25 -2.35
CA LEU A 44 -11.64 11.98 -1.68
C LEU A 44 -12.91 11.13 -1.59
N GLY A 45 -12.84 9.93 -2.16
CA GLY A 45 -13.95 8.97 -2.11
C GLY A 45 -14.21 8.46 -0.70
N ASP A 46 -15.48 8.26 -0.37
CA ASP A 46 -15.92 7.80 0.96
C ASP A 46 -15.20 6.52 1.42
N ASN A 47 -14.93 5.60 0.50
CA ASN A 47 -14.25 4.33 0.77
C ASN A 47 -12.84 4.55 1.33
N LEU A 48 -12.09 5.51 0.78
CA LEU A 48 -10.73 5.81 1.26
C LEU A 48 -10.77 6.51 2.61
N ILE A 49 -11.70 7.45 2.82
CA ILE A 49 -11.88 8.13 4.12
C ILE A 49 -12.22 7.11 5.21
N LEU A 50 -13.15 6.20 4.91
CA LEU A 50 -13.53 5.11 5.81
C LEU A 50 -12.35 4.19 6.09
N ARG A 51 -11.55 3.84 5.07
CA ARG A 51 -10.35 3.03 5.22
C ARG A 51 -9.32 3.69 6.14
N PHE A 52 -9.10 5.00 6.03
CA PHE A 52 -8.24 5.75 6.95
C PHE A 52 -8.72 5.62 8.40
N ALA A 53 -10.00 5.94 8.66
CA ALA A 53 -10.57 5.83 10.00
C ALA A 53 -10.46 4.39 10.54
N HIS A 54 -10.82 3.42 9.71
CA HIS A 54 -10.73 2.01 10.05
C HIS A 54 -9.29 1.58 10.39
N SER A 55 -8.29 1.93 9.58
CA SER A 55 -6.88 1.59 9.82
C SER A 55 -6.35 2.12 11.17
N CYS A 56 -6.94 3.23 11.63
CA CYS A 56 -6.59 3.90 12.88
C CYS A 56 -7.53 3.54 14.04
N TYR A 57 -8.34 2.49 13.92
CA TYR A 57 -9.31 2.05 14.94
C TYR A 57 -10.31 3.15 15.33
N TYR A 58 -10.63 4.04 14.37
CA TYR A 58 -11.50 5.20 14.56
C TYR A 58 -11.00 6.20 15.62
N ASP A 59 -9.69 6.22 15.89
CA ASP A 59 -9.03 7.32 16.60
C ASP A 59 -8.89 8.51 15.64
N LEU A 60 -9.66 9.57 15.89
CA LEU A 60 -9.73 10.73 14.98
C LEU A 60 -8.38 11.43 14.82
N GLU A 61 -7.61 11.63 15.89
CA GLU A 61 -6.35 12.38 15.83
C GLU A 61 -5.25 11.55 15.15
N LYS A 62 -5.19 10.26 15.45
CA LYS A 62 -4.33 9.32 14.72
C LYS A 62 -4.71 9.30 13.24
N THR A 63 -5.99 9.28 12.93
CA THR A 63 -6.48 9.25 11.54
C THR A 63 -6.07 10.51 10.77
N LYS A 64 -6.25 11.70 11.34
CA LYS A 64 -5.82 12.97 10.72
C LYS A 64 -4.33 12.95 10.39
N LYS A 65 -3.50 12.49 11.34
CA LYS A 65 -2.05 12.36 11.13
C LYS A 65 -1.72 11.38 9.99
N THR A 66 -2.39 10.24 9.92
CA THR A 66 -2.19 9.25 8.85
C THR A 66 -2.61 9.83 7.49
N VAL A 67 -3.75 10.53 7.42
CA VAL A 67 -4.20 11.22 6.20
C VAL A 67 -3.16 12.24 5.74
N ASP A 68 -2.72 13.14 6.60
CA ASP A 68 -1.69 14.14 6.27
C ASP A 68 -0.39 13.48 5.81
N THR A 69 0.03 12.41 6.50
CA THR A 69 1.26 11.68 6.18
C THR A 69 1.16 10.98 4.84
N PHE A 70 0.02 10.37 4.51
CA PHE A 70 -0.23 9.73 3.22
C PHE A 70 -0.02 10.70 2.06
N PHE A 71 -0.69 11.87 2.08
CA PHE A 71 -0.57 12.84 0.99
C PHE A 71 0.82 13.52 0.96
N THR A 72 1.43 13.75 2.12
CA THR A 72 2.79 14.30 2.23
C THR A 72 3.83 13.35 1.63
N VAL A 73 3.79 12.07 1.98
CA VAL A 73 4.74 11.06 1.47
C VAL A 73 4.56 10.88 -0.03
N ARG A 74 3.33 10.93 -0.56
CA ARG A 74 3.10 10.92 -2.01
C ARG A 74 3.71 12.12 -2.71
N GLY A 75 3.67 13.31 -2.09
CA GLY A 75 4.40 14.49 -2.59
C GLY A 75 5.92 14.28 -2.63
N ILE A 76 6.50 13.66 -1.60
CA ILE A 76 7.93 13.31 -1.52
C ILE A 76 8.32 12.21 -2.54
N CYS A 77 7.36 11.35 -2.88
CA CYS A 77 7.52 10.26 -3.84
C CYS A 77 6.93 10.62 -5.21
N SER A 78 6.93 11.89 -5.60
CA SER A 78 6.30 12.37 -6.84
C SER A 78 6.82 11.64 -8.08
N ASP A 79 8.11 11.27 -8.11
CA ASP A 79 8.75 10.47 -9.16
C ASP A 79 8.23 9.02 -9.24
N LEU A 80 7.63 8.50 -8.17
CA LEU A 80 7.06 7.15 -8.07
C LEU A 80 5.54 7.13 -8.30
N VAL A 81 4.86 8.27 -8.17
CA VAL A 81 3.42 8.41 -8.39
C VAL A 81 3.06 9.19 -9.67
N THR A 82 4.06 9.60 -10.45
CA THR A 82 3.89 10.17 -11.80
C THR A 82 4.56 9.30 -12.87
N ASN A 83 4.19 9.51 -14.14
CA ASN A 83 4.72 8.77 -15.29
C ASN A 83 4.74 7.24 -15.05
N ARG A 84 3.56 6.69 -14.74
CA ARG A 84 3.36 5.29 -14.31
C ARG A 84 2.22 4.62 -15.08
N ASP A 85 2.00 5.03 -16.32
CA ASP A 85 0.98 4.42 -17.19
C ASP A 85 1.26 2.91 -17.33
N PRO A 86 0.31 2.03 -16.95
CA PRO A 86 0.49 0.59 -17.06
C PRO A 86 0.80 0.12 -18.49
N MET A 87 0.44 0.91 -19.51
CA MET A 87 0.71 0.60 -20.92
C MET A 87 2.11 1.06 -21.39
N SER A 88 2.85 1.81 -20.58
CA SER A 88 4.20 2.24 -20.93
C SER A 88 5.16 1.04 -21.04
N PRO A 89 6.22 1.12 -21.88
CA PRO A 89 7.16 0.01 -22.05
C PRO A 89 7.81 -0.48 -20.75
N HIS A 90 8.16 0.44 -19.85
CA HIS A 90 8.74 0.11 -18.55
C HIS A 90 7.75 -0.61 -17.63
N MET A 91 6.48 -0.16 -17.59
CA MET A 91 5.44 -0.81 -16.80
C MET A 91 5.06 -2.18 -17.35
N GLN A 92 4.94 -2.30 -18.68
CA GLN A 92 4.70 -3.59 -19.33
C GLN A 92 5.83 -4.60 -19.09
N LYS A 93 7.07 -4.13 -18.96
CA LYS A 93 8.21 -4.98 -18.60
C LYS A 93 8.08 -5.48 -17.16
N ILE A 94 7.84 -4.58 -16.19
CA ILE A 94 7.80 -4.98 -14.78
C ILE A 94 6.57 -5.83 -14.44
N LEU A 95 5.43 -5.61 -15.10
CA LEU A 95 4.21 -6.43 -14.96
C LEU A 95 4.39 -7.88 -15.40
N LYS A 96 5.39 -8.19 -16.24
CA LYS A 96 5.73 -9.58 -16.61
C LYS A 96 6.59 -10.28 -15.57
N ILE A 97 7.26 -9.51 -14.72
CA ILE A 97 8.26 -9.96 -13.74
C ILE A 97 7.63 -10.08 -12.35
N ILE A 98 6.80 -9.11 -11.97
CA ILE A 98 6.17 -9.06 -10.67
C ILE A 98 4.82 -9.74 -10.72
N ARG A 99 4.60 -10.69 -9.80
CA ARG A 99 3.29 -11.26 -9.54
C ARG A 99 2.73 -10.67 -8.26
N LEU A 100 1.45 -10.33 -8.31
CA LEU A 100 0.72 -9.68 -7.23
C LEU A 100 -0.51 -10.51 -6.86
N GLY A 101 -0.83 -10.57 -5.58
CA GLY A 101 -2.06 -11.18 -5.08
C GLY A 101 -2.68 -10.33 -3.98
N GLN A 102 -3.97 -10.03 -4.08
CA GLN A 102 -4.69 -9.21 -3.12
C GLN A 102 -6.09 -9.79 -2.93
N PHE A 103 -6.34 -10.41 -1.79
CA PHE A 103 -7.62 -11.09 -1.55
C PHE A 103 -7.90 -11.26 -0.06
N LEU A 104 -9.19 -11.39 0.27
CA LEU A 104 -9.66 -11.63 1.63
C LEU A 104 -9.70 -13.13 1.93
N THR A 105 -9.12 -13.55 3.05
CA THR A 105 -9.19 -14.92 3.57
C THR A 105 -10.58 -15.24 4.13
N SER A 106 -10.82 -16.52 4.43
CA SER A 106 -11.99 -16.96 5.18
C SER A 106 -12.06 -16.36 6.61
N SER A 107 -10.90 -15.98 7.18
CA SER A 107 -10.76 -15.35 8.50
C SER A 107 -10.89 -13.82 8.50
N ASN A 108 -11.29 -13.19 7.39
CA ASN A 108 -11.35 -11.73 7.23
C ASN A 108 -9.99 -11.01 7.36
N SER A 109 -8.90 -11.72 7.06
CA SER A 109 -7.56 -11.16 6.92
C SER A 109 -7.32 -10.82 5.45
N MET A 110 -6.79 -9.64 5.16
CA MET A 110 -6.42 -9.25 3.80
C MET A 110 -4.99 -9.72 3.49
N ILE A 111 -4.83 -10.59 2.50
CA ILE A 111 -3.52 -11.05 2.04
C ILE A 111 -3.03 -10.11 0.94
N TRP A 112 -1.76 -9.70 1.06
CA TRP A 112 -0.99 -8.99 0.04
C TRP A 112 0.23 -9.83 -0.33
N ILE A 113 0.21 -10.48 -1.48
CA ILE A 113 1.32 -11.28 -1.99
C ILE A 113 2.10 -10.47 -3.02
N TYR A 114 3.42 -10.45 -2.84
CA TYR A 114 4.36 -9.86 -3.75
C TYR A 114 5.43 -10.89 -4.09
N GLN A 115 5.61 -11.18 -5.38
CA GLN A 115 6.56 -12.19 -5.86
C GLN A 115 7.37 -11.62 -7.02
N ILE A 116 8.70 -11.76 -6.93
CA ILE A 116 9.61 -11.48 -8.04
C ILE A 116 9.80 -12.77 -8.83
N ASN A 117 9.54 -12.74 -10.13
CA ASN A 117 9.64 -13.87 -11.06
C ASN A 117 10.55 -13.50 -12.26
N ASP A 118 11.80 -13.18 -11.95
CA ASP A 118 12.88 -12.88 -12.91
C ASP A 118 14.17 -13.56 -12.43
N PRO A 119 14.35 -14.86 -12.73
CA PRO A 119 15.55 -15.59 -12.35
C PRO A 119 16.82 -14.84 -12.77
N GLY A 120 17.68 -14.54 -11.81
CA GLY A 120 18.92 -13.79 -12.05
C GLY A 120 18.78 -12.26 -12.07
N LEU A 121 17.57 -11.71 -11.92
CA LEU A 121 17.29 -10.26 -11.83
C LEU A 121 17.87 -9.45 -13.00
N ASP A 122 17.85 -10.01 -14.20
CA ASP A 122 18.39 -9.35 -15.40
C ASP A 122 17.48 -8.22 -15.88
N ASN A 123 16.17 -8.39 -15.71
CA ASN A 123 15.15 -7.48 -16.20
C ASN A 123 14.57 -6.58 -15.12
N TYR A 124 14.72 -6.96 -13.85
CA TYR A 124 14.24 -6.21 -12.69
C TYR A 124 14.80 -4.79 -12.63
N ASP A 125 13.89 -3.85 -12.39
CA ASP A 125 14.14 -2.43 -12.17
C ASP A 125 13.36 -1.95 -10.95
N HIS A 126 14.07 -1.54 -9.90
CA HIS A 126 13.47 -1.19 -8.60
C HIS A 126 12.57 0.05 -8.67
N ILE A 127 12.82 0.98 -9.59
CA ILE A 127 11.98 2.19 -9.73
C ILE A 127 10.64 1.82 -10.37
N SER A 128 10.64 1.05 -11.46
CA SER A 128 9.42 0.56 -12.12
C SER A 128 8.60 -0.33 -11.18
N ASP A 129 9.28 -1.13 -10.36
CA ASP A 129 8.65 -1.93 -9.31
C ASP A 129 7.97 -1.06 -8.24
N ALA A 130 8.67 -0.07 -7.70
CA ALA A 130 8.09 0.87 -6.75
C ALA A 130 6.85 1.59 -7.32
N LYS A 131 6.89 1.96 -8.61
CA LYS A 131 5.73 2.53 -9.32
C LYS A 131 4.56 1.54 -9.40
N LEU A 132 4.83 0.27 -9.71
CA LEU A 132 3.82 -0.78 -9.74
C LEU A 132 3.19 -1.03 -8.36
N PHE A 133 3.99 -0.97 -7.29
CA PHE A 133 3.48 -1.05 -5.93
C PHE A 133 2.47 0.06 -5.63
N PHE A 134 2.79 1.32 -5.93
CA PHE A 134 1.82 2.41 -5.77
C PHE A 134 0.60 2.24 -6.67
N LEU A 135 0.80 1.85 -7.93
CA LEU A 135 -0.28 1.71 -8.91
C LEU A 135 -1.29 0.63 -8.52
N SER A 136 -0.81 -0.55 -8.10
CA SER A 136 -1.64 -1.66 -7.64
C SER A 136 -2.36 -1.33 -6.32
N THR A 137 -1.68 -0.67 -5.38
CA THR A 137 -2.28 -0.20 -4.12
C THR A 137 -3.38 0.83 -4.38
N ASP A 138 -3.14 1.78 -5.29
CA ASP A 138 -4.11 2.80 -5.65
C ASP A 138 -5.38 2.18 -6.27
N ALA A 139 -5.21 1.25 -7.21
CA ALA A 139 -6.32 0.52 -7.81
C ALA A 139 -7.11 -0.27 -6.76
N GLN A 140 -6.43 -0.91 -5.82
CA GLN A 140 -7.08 -1.64 -4.73
C GLN A 140 -7.90 -0.75 -3.82
N PHE A 141 -7.40 0.44 -3.46
CA PHE A 141 -8.13 1.38 -2.61
C PHE A 141 -9.29 2.07 -3.32
N LEU A 142 -9.24 2.18 -4.65
CA LEU A 142 -10.35 2.69 -5.44
C LEU A 142 -11.50 1.68 -5.54
N GLU A 143 -11.20 0.39 -5.72
CA GLU A 143 -12.24 -0.63 -5.93
C GLU A 143 -12.71 -1.32 -4.65
N SER A 144 -11.84 -1.50 -3.66
CA SER A 144 -12.15 -2.33 -2.50
C SER A 144 -12.93 -1.57 -1.43
N GLU A 145 -14.14 -2.05 -1.18
CA GLU A 145 -15.01 -1.68 -0.07
C GLU A 145 -14.70 -2.46 1.22
N VAL A 146 -13.77 -3.42 1.15
CA VAL A 146 -13.47 -4.32 2.27
C VAL A 146 -12.61 -3.62 3.32
N LEU A 147 -13.04 -3.75 4.57
CA LEU A 147 -12.31 -3.33 5.76
C LEU A 147 -11.90 -4.58 6.54
N PRO A 148 -10.70 -5.13 6.28
CA PRO A 148 -10.26 -6.38 6.90
C PRO A 148 -9.88 -6.15 8.36
N GLU A 149 -9.98 -7.16 9.22
CA GLU A 149 -9.52 -7.02 10.62
C GLU A 149 -8.02 -6.75 10.71
N GLU A 150 -7.27 -7.35 9.77
CA GLU A 150 -5.83 -7.27 9.65
C GLU A 150 -5.35 -7.42 8.20
N ASP A 151 -4.15 -6.94 7.95
CA ASP A 151 -3.43 -7.12 6.70
C ASP A 151 -2.17 -7.97 6.94
N ILE A 152 -2.00 -8.98 6.08
CA ILE A 152 -0.86 -9.90 6.09
C ILE A 152 -0.13 -9.76 4.76
N VAL A 153 1.17 -9.49 4.82
CA VAL A 153 2.03 -9.40 3.63
C VAL A 153 2.80 -10.69 3.46
N ILE A 154 2.84 -11.23 2.25
CA ILE A 154 3.67 -12.37 1.86
C ILE A 154 4.62 -11.92 0.76
N MET A 155 5.92 -11.96 1.03
CA MET A 155 6.98 -11.71 0.06
C MET A 155 7.60 -13.04 -0.36
N ASP A 156 7.32 -13.48 -1.59
CA ASP A 156 7.97 -14.65 -2.16
C ASP A 156 9.29 -14.24 -2.83
N VAL A 157 10.38 -14.66 -2.20
CA VAL A 157 11.74 -14.30 -2.59
C VAL A 157 12.47 -15.43 -3.32
N LYS A 158 11.74 -16.39 -3.92
CA LYS A 158 12.32 -17.56 -4.61
C LYS A 158 13.40 -17.22 -5.65
N ASP A 159 13.23 -16.13 -6.41
CA ASP A 159 14.14 -15.70 -7.47
C ASP A 159 15.05 -14.53 -7.02
N VAL A 160 14.95 -14.11 -5.76
CA VAL A 160 15.82 -13.06 -5.20
C VAL A 160 17.21 -13.65 -4.95
N THR A 161 18.22 -12.92 -5.42
CA THR A 161 19.64 -13.24 -5.18
C THR A 161 20.35 -12.04 -4.57
N LEU A 162 21.60 -12.20 -4.13
CA LEU A 162 22.41 -11.06 -3.65
C LEU A 162 22.60 -9.94 -4.69
N LYS A 163 22.39 -10.22 -5.99
CA LYS A 163 22.35 -9.21 -7.05
C LYS A 163 21.23 -8.18 -6.82
N PHE A 164 20.19 -8.50 -6.03
CA PHE A 164 19.17 -7.54 -5.64
C PHE A 164 19.78 -6.30 -4.96
N LEU A 165 20.83 -6.47 -4.15
CA LEU A 165 21.51 -5.35 -3.49
C LEU A 165 22.10 -4.35 -4.49
N THR A 166 22.52 -4.80 -5.68
CA THR A 166 23.06 -3.92 -6.73
C THR A 166 21.97 -3.26 -7.58
N LYS A 167 20.75 -3.82 -7.56
CA LYS A 167 19.56 -3.28 -8.25
C LYS A 167 18.79 -2.30 -7.38
N MET A 168 18.97 -2.37 -6.07
CA MET A 168 18.22 -1.59 -5.10
C MET A 168 18.66 -0.12 -5.09
N ASN A 169 17.67 0.77 -5.17
CA ASN A 169 17.85 2.19 -4.91
C ASN A 169 17.48 2.48 -3.44
N LEU A 170 18.49 2.75 -2.60
CA LEU A 170 18.30 2.96 -1.16
C LEU A 170 17.42 4.17 -0.82
N SER A 171 17.43 5.21 -1.66
CA SER A 171 16.56 6.39 -1.48
C SER A 171 15.10 6.02 -1.71
N VAL A 172 14.81 5.27 -2.77
CA VAL A 172 13.48 4.71 -3.03
C VAL A 172 13.06 3.76 -1.91
N ALA A 173 13.93 2.84 -1.49
CA ALA A 173 13.66 1.88 -0.43
C ALA A 173 13.26 2.56 0.90
N ARG A 174 14.00 3.59 1.31
CA ARG A 174 13.68 4.38 2.51
C ARG A 174 12.33 5.08 2.40
N ARG A 175 12.01 5.66 1.24
CA ARG A 175 10.73 6.33 0.99
C ARG A 175 9.56 5.34 1.01
N LEU A 176 9.73 4.15 0.43
CA LEU A 176 8.74 3.07 0.46
C LEU A 176 8.51 2.56 1.89
N ALA A 177 9.57 2.35 2.66
CA ALA A 177 9.45 1.92 4.06
C ALA A 177 8.63 2.93 4.89
N ARG A 178 8.92 4.23 4.74
CA ARG A 178 8.12 5.30 5.37
C ARG A 178 6.66 5.28 4.90
N TYR A 179 6.41 5.05 3.62
CA TYR A 179 5.04 4.95 3.11
C TYR A 179 4.29 3.76 3.74
N GLN A 180 4.92 2.59 3.77
CA GLN A 180 4.37 1.34 4.29
C GLN A 180 4.12 1.37 5.80
N GLU A 181 4.94 2.11 6.54
CA GLU A 181 4.83 2.18 8.00
C GLU A 181 3.90 3.30 8.49
N ASP A 182 4.04 4.51 7.94
CA ASP A 182 3.41 5.70 8.53
C ASP A 182 2.18 6.22 7.76
N ALA A 183 1.99 5.80 6.49
CA ALA A 183 1.07 6.46 5.56
C ALA A 183 -0.03 5.56 5.01
N ILE A 184 0.30 4.32 4.62
CA ILE A 184 -0.67 3.43 3.99
C ILE A 184 -1.81 3.06 4.96
N PRO A 185 -3.09 3.21 4.60
CA PRO A 185 -4.21 2.96 5.50
C PRO A 185 -4.58 1.47 5.57
N ILE A 186 -3.66 0.66 6.11
CA ILE A 186 -3.85 -0.77 6.38
C ILE A 186 -3.54 -1.09 7.84
N ARG A 187 -3.99 -2.26 8.31
CA ARG A 187 -3.66 -2.78 9.65
C ARG A 187 -2.65 -3.92 9.51
N LEU A 188 -1.41 -3.59 9.16
CA LEU A 188 -0.36 -4.59 9.03
C LEU A 188 -0.15 -5.34 10.35
N LYS A 189 -0.30 -6.66 10.33
CA LYS A 189 -0.08 -7.54 11.50
C LYS A 189 1.03 -8.54 11.31
N GLN A 190 1.29 -8.97 10.08
CA GLN A 190 2.28 -10.01 9.80
C GLN A 190 2.96 -9.76 8.46
N VAL A 191 4.25 -10.07 8.38
CA VAL A 191 5.04 -10.05 7.15
C VAL A 191 5.75 -11.40 7.02
N HIS A 192 5.40 -12.19 6.02
CA HIS A 192 6.00 -13.49 5.76
C HIS A 192 6.95 -13.42 4.58
N VAL A 193 8.23 -13.70 4.79
CA VAL A 193 9.23 -13.86 3.73
C VAL A 193 9.34 -15.35 3.44
N VAL A 194 8.80 -15.80 2.31
CA VAL A 194 8.72 -17.22 1.94
C VAL A 194 9.74 -17.57 0.87
N ASN A 195 10.13 -18.85 0.80
CA ASN A 195 11.25 -19.31 0.01
C ASN A 195 12.57 -18.59 0.34
N ALA A 196 12.74 -18.21 1.61
CA ALA A 196 13.83 -17.37 2.09
C ALA A 196 15.17 -18.13 2.08
N PRO A 197 16.13 -17.79 1.21
CA PRO A 197 17.42 -18.48 1.13
C PRO A 197 18.33 -18.11 2.32
N PRO A 198 19.38 -18.89 2.63
CA PRO A 198 20.26 -18.61 3.77
C PRO A 198 20.91 -17.22 3.78
N PHE A 199 21.06 -16.56 2.63
CA PHE A 199 21.65 -15.22 2.52
C PHE A 199 20.63 -14.07 2.67
N ILE A 200 19.34 -14.38 2.89
CA ILE A 200 18.28 -13.36 2.98
C ILE A 200 18.52 -12.38 4.12
N ASP A 201 19.19 -12.83 5.19
CA ASP A 201 19.61 -12.04 6.34
C ASP A 201 20.50 -10.85 5.94
N LYS A 202 21.33 -10.98 4.91
CA LYS A 202 22.16 -9.89 4.37
C LYS A 202 21.31 -8.81 3.70
N ILE A 203 20.32 -9.21 2.89
CA ILE A 203 19.40 -8.27 2.24
C ILE A 203 18.56 -7.57 3.31
N TYR A 204 18.01 -8.35 4.24
CA TYR A 204 17.24 -7.84 5.37
C TYR A 204 18.08 -6.88 6.24
N GLY A 205 19.35 -7.18 6.49
CA GLY A 205 20.27 -6.32 7.24
C GLY A 205 20.48 -4.94 6.60
N VAL A 206 20.45 -4.84 5.27
CA VAL A 206 20.52 -3.55 4.55
C VAL A 206 19.20 -2.78 4.63
N MET A 207 18.06 -3.48 4.66
CA MET A 207 16.72 -2.87 4.74
C MET A 207 16.32 -2.45 6.16
N LYS A 208 16.79 -3.21 7.17
CA LYS A 208 16.44 -3.05 8.58
C LYS A 208 16.59 -1.61 9.11
N PRO A 209 17.61 -0.81 8.74
CA PRO A 209 17.71 0.59 9.21
C PRO A 209 16.57 1.51 8.76
N PHE A 210 15.76 1.11 7.77
CA PHE A 210 14.62 1.90 7.29
C PHE A 210 13.29 1.45 7.88
N ILE A 211 13.28 0.38 8.67
CA ILE A 211 12.09 -0.29 9.18
C ILE A 211 12.13 -0.19 10.71
N SER A 212 11.06 0.27 11.36
CA SER A 212 11.06 0.34 12.82
C SER A 212 11.08 -1.03 13.49
N LYS A 213 11.44 -1.03 14.78
CA LYS A 213 11.39 -2.24 15.60
C LYS A 213 10.00 -2.90 15.58
N HIS A 214 8.93 -2.08 15.60
CA HIS A 214 7.56 -2.58 15.56
C HIS A 214 7.33 -3.47 14.33
N ILE A 215 7.72 -2.99 13.15
CA ILE A 215 7.56 -3.75 11.90
C ILE A 215 8.53 -4.92 11.84
N THR A 216 9.78 -4.78 12.31
CA THR A 216 10.72 -5.91 12.34
C THR A 216 10.22 -7.08 13.19
N ASP A 217 9.49 -6.79 14.27
CA ASP A 217 8.91 -7.81 15.16
C ASP A 217 7.74 -8.57 14.49
N LEU A 218 7.20 -8.07 13.38
CA LEU A 218 6.15 -8.74 12.59
C LEU A 218 6.70 -9.64 11.47
N VAL A 219 8.03 -9.67 11.26
CA VAL A 219 8.65 -10.38 10.14
C VAL A 219 8.94 -11.84 10.50
N HIS A 220 8.39 -12.76 9.72
CA HIS A 220 8.62 -14.18 9.81
C HIS A 220 9.34 -14.68 8.55
N PHE A 221 10.42 -15.44 8.72
CA PHE A 221 11.15 -16.04 7.62
C PHE A 221 10.83 -17.53 7.50
N HIS A 222 10.56 -17.98 6.27
CA HIS A 222 10.24 -19.36 5.95
C HIS A 222 11.20 -19.88 4.89
N SER A 223 11.98 -20.90 5.22
CA SER A 223 12.92 -21.53 4.30
C SER A 223 12.21 -22.16 3.10
N PRO A 224 12.91 -22.39 1.97
CA PRO A 224 12.35 -23.06 0.81
C PRO A 224 11.74 -24.41 1.17
N LYS A 225 10.55 -24.71 0.63
CA LYS A 225 9.79 -25.95 0.88
C LYS A 225 9.34 -26.15 2.34
N SER A 226 9.47 -25.13 3.19
CA SER A 226 8.96 -25.19 4.56
C SER A 226 7.44 -25.03 4.58
N GLU A 227 6.77 -25.78 5.45
CA GLU A 227 5.34 -25.67 5.72
C GLU A 227 5.02 -24.71 6.88
N THR A 228 6.04 -24.05 7.46
CA THR A 228 5.87 -23.14 8.61
C THR A 228 4.93 -21.96 8.35
N LEU A 229 4.68 -21.59 7.09
CA LEU A 229 3.70 -20.57 6.75
C LEU A 229 2.27 -21.00 7.15
N PHE A 230 1.97 -22.30 7.05
CA PHE A 230 0.64 -22.84 7.37
C PHE A 230 0.30 -22.81 8.86
N GLN A 231 1.26 -22.43 9.72
CA GLN A 231 1.02 -22.16 11.13
C GLN A 231 0.33 -20.80 11.37
N TYR A 232 0.39 -19.90 10.38
CA TYR A 232 -0.13 -18.53 10.46
C TYR A 232 -1.35 -18.32 9.56
N ILE A 233 -1.37 -18.97 8.40
CA ILE A 233 -2.42 -18.81 7.38
C ILE A 233 -2.91 -20.20 6.96
N SER A 234 -4.23 -20.41 6.91
CA SER A 234 -4.79 -21.68 6.43
C SER A 234 -4.28 -21.98 5.03
N LYS A 235 -3.87 -23.23 4.78
CA LYS A 235 -3.33 -23.63 3.49
C LYS A 235 -4.32 -23.39 2.35
N GLU A 236 -5.59 -23.65 2.58
CA GLU A 236 -6.69 -23.47 1.62
C GLU A 236 -6.89 -22.00 1.22
N ASP A 237 -6.54 -21.07 2.12
CA ASP A 237 -6.61 -19.62 1.87
C ASP A 237 -5.43 -19.09 1.06
N LEU A 238 -4.42 -19.91 0.74
CA LEU A 238 -3.29 -19.52 -0.09
C LEU A 238 -3.51 -19.86 -1.58
N PRO A 239 -2.80 -19.19 -2.51
CA PRO A 239 -2.79 -19.58 -3.92
C PRO A 239 -2.33 -21.02 -4.13
N SER A 240 -2.76 -21.63 -5.23
CA SER A 240 -2.34 -22.97 -5.63
C SER A 240 -0.81 -23.10 -5.78
N ASP A 241 -0.10 -22.02 -6.16
CA ASP A 241 1.38 -21.98 -6.19
C ASP A 241 2.04 -22.21 -4.83
N PHE A 242 1.33 -21.94 -3.73
CA PHE A 242 1.77 -22.21 -2.36
C PHE A 242 1.13 -23.48 -1.78
N GLY A 243 0.49 -24.29 -2.63
CA GLY A 243 -0.19 -25.53 -2.25
C GLY A 243 -1.61 -25.36 -1.72
N GLY A 244 -2.20 -24.17 -1.87
CA GLY A 244 -3.56 -23.87 -1.44
C GLY A 244 -4.63 -24.07 -2.50
N SER A 245 -5.80 -23.45 -2.32
CA SER A 245 -6.97 -23.60 -3.20
C SER A 245 -7.44 -22.29 -3.84
N ARG A 246 -6.81 -21.15 -3.52
CA ARG A 246 -7.09 -19.88 -4.21
C ARG A 246 -6.51 -19.90 -5.64
N PRO A 247 -6.98 -18.99 -6.53
CA PRO A 247 -6.40 -18.83 -7.86
C PRO A 247 -4.89 -18.67 -7.80
N SER A 248 -4.22 -19.11 -8.86
CA SER A 248 -2.76 -19.02 -8.98
C SER A 248 -2.27 -17.57 -8.96
N MET A 249 -0.99 -17.37 -8.69
CA MET A 249 -0.34 -16.06 -8.74
C MET A 249 -0.45 -15.41 -10.13
N SER A 250 -0.50 -16.19 -11.21
CA SER A 250 -0.75 -15.63 -12.55
C SER A 250 -2.16 -15.07 -12.67
N GLU A 251 -3.17 -15.84 -12.28
CA GLU A 251 -4.58 -15.42 -12.33
C GLU A 251 -4.85 -14.22 -11.40
N LEU A 252 -4.27 -14.22 -10.19
CA LEU A 252 -4.37 -13.08 -9.27
C LEU A 252 -3.72 -11.82 -9.85
N THR A 253 -2.59 -11.96 -10.53
CA THR A 253 -1.92 -10.83 -11.20
C THR A 253 -2.78 -10.28 -12.34
N GLU A 254 -3.45 -11.15 -13.10
CA GLU A 254 -4.39 -10.74 -14.16
C GLU A 254 -5.60 -9.98 -13.61
N ILE A 255 -6.14 -10.43 -12.46
CA ILE A 255 -7.20 -9.72 -11.75
C ILE A 255 -6.72 -8.31 -11.41
N ILE A 256 -5.59 -8.17 -10.70
CA ILE A 256 -5.05 -6.86 -10.28
C ILE A 256 -4.73 -5.97 -11.49
N THR A 257 -4.13 -6.54 -12.54
CA THR A 257 -3.85 -5.81 -13.79
C THR A 257 -5.14 -5.29 -14.41
N SER A 258 -6.23 -6.07 -14.37
CA SER A 258 -7.55 -5.63 -14.83
C SER A 258 -8.11 -4.50 -13.96
N GLN A 259 -7.91 -4.52 -12.64
CA GLN A 259 -8.30 -3.41 -11.74
C GLN A 259 -7.54 -2.13 -12.08
N ILE A 260 -6.22 -2.24 -12.27
CA ILE A 260 -5.36 -1.13 -12.70
C ILE A 260 -5.87 -0.56 -14.03
N MET A 261 -6.17 -1.42 -15.01
CA MET A 261 -6.64 -0.98 -16.33
C MET A 261 -8.01 -0.31 -16.28
N ARG A 262 -8.96 -0.81 -15.46
CA ARG A 262 -10.27 -0.17 -15.27
C ARG A 262 -10.15 1.24 -14.66
N ASN A 263 -9.20 1.44 -13.77
CA ASN A 263 -8.97 2.72 -13.11
C ASN A 263 -7.92 3.59 -13.82
N ARG A 264 -7.40 3.15 -14.98
CA ARG A 264 -6.23 3.74 -15.65
C ARG A 264 -6.33 5.25 -15.80
N GLU A 265 -7.45 5.76 -16.35
CA GLU A 265 -7.64 7.20 -16.59
C GLU A 265 -7.42 8.03 -15.33
N LYS A 266 -7.94 7.55 -14.19
CA LYS A 266 -7.83 8.24 -12.91
C LYS A 266 -6.43 8.12 -12.30
N ILE A 267 -5.83 6.93 -12.29
CA ILE A 267 -4.57 6.67 -11.57
C ILE A 267 -3.33 7.18 -12.30
N ILE A 268 -3.42 7.44 -13.61
CA ILE A 268 -2.34 8.06 -14.40
C ILE A 268 -2.37 9.59 -14.37
N ASP A 269 -3.46 10.21 -13.90
CA ASP A 269 -3.50 11.65 -13.67
C ASP A 269 -2.39 12.01 -12.68
N GLU A 270 -1.49 12.90 -13.10
CA GLU A 270 -0.35 13.31 -12.31
C GLU A 270 -0.74 14.07 -11.04
N ASN A 271 -2.00 14.52 -10.92
CA ASN A 271 -2.55 15.17 -9.72
C ASN A 271 -3.32 14.21 -8.82
N PHE A 272 -3.51 12.95 -9.24
CA PHE A 272 -4.31 11.99 -8.48
C PHE A 272 -3.74 11.74 -7.08
N TRP A 273 -4.55 12.04 -6.06
CA TRP A 273 -4.18 11.91 -4.64
C TRP A 273 -2.86 12.60 -4.28
N ARG A 274 -2.65 13.80 -4.82
CA ARG A 274 -1.56 14.68 -4.42
C ARG A 274 -2.07 15.89 -3.67
N VAL A 275 -1.21 16.43 -2.81
CA VAL A 275 -1.48 17.74 -2.22
C VAL A 275 -1.50 18.80 -3.32
N ALA A 276 -2.38 19.79 -3.21
CA ALA A 276 -2.33 20.96 -4.07
C ALA A 276 -0.97 21.65 -3.89
N ASP A 277 -0.34 22.05 -5.00
CA ASP A 277 0.87 22.87 -4.92
C ASP A 277 0.55 24.13 -4.12
N LYS A 278 1.27 24.37 -3.02
CA LYS A 278 1.25 25.69 -2.40
C LYS A 278 1.63 26.66 -3.50
N ASN A 279 0.77 27.63 -3.80
CA ASN A 279 1.09 28.73 -4.70
C ASN A 279 2.54 29.16 -4.45
N LYS A 280 3.35 29.18 -5.51
CA LYS A 280 4.77 29.59 -5.53
C LYS A 280 5.02 31.04 -5.07
N SER A 281 4.09 31.67 -4.35
CA SER A 281 4.16 33.08 -3.95
C SER A 281 4.58 33.32 -2.49
N GLU A 282 4.79 32.31 -1.65
CA GLU A 282 5.17 32.56 -0.23
C GLU A 282 6.30 31.65 0.30
N ALA A 283 7.06 30.99 -0.59
CA ALA A 283 8.25 30.23 -0.20
C ALA A 283 9.53 31.02 -0.52
N SER A 284 9.65 32.21 0.03
CA SER A 284 10.91 32.97 0.02
C SER A 284 11.09 33.79 1.31
N THR A 285 10.99 33.13 2.46
CA THR A 285 11.44 33.52 3.83
C THR A 285 10.75 32.52 4.77
N GLU A 286 11.35 31.70 5.64
CA GLU A 286 12.65 31.63 6.28
C GLU A 286 12.98 30.15 6.51
N VAL A 287 14.21 29.75 6.21
CA VAL A 287 14.81 28.57 6.84
C VAL A 287 15.28 29.02 8.22
N GLY A 288 14.41 28.88 9.22
CA GLY A 288 14.68 29.24 10.62
C GLY A 288 14.66 28.02 11.51
N THR A 289 15.86 27.53 11.86
CA THR A 289 16.12 26.53 12.88
C THR A 289 15.48 26.89 14.23
N PHE A 290 14.51 26.10 14.68
CA PHE A 290 14.10 26.09 16.08
C PHE A 290 14.90 25.04 16.87
N ARG A 291 15.96 25.49 17.53
CA ARG A 291 16.39 24.90 18.81
C ARG A 291 16.28 26.00 19.86
N SER A 292 15.31 25.83 20.75
CA SER A 292 15.18 26.55 22.00
C SER A 292 16.28 26.12 22.97
N LEU A 293 16.98 27.08 23.56
CA LEU A 293 17.56 26.97 24.89
C LEU A 293 17.41 28.34 25.56
N ALA A 294 16.44 28.44 26.46
CA ALA A 294 16.50 29.31 27.61
C ALA A 294 16.57 28.38 28.82
N ILE A 295 17.53 28.62 29.71
CA ILE A 295 17.39 28.66 31.18
C ILE A 295 18.72 29.23 31.69
N ASP A 296 18.53 30.28 32.50
CA ASP A 296 19.41 31.03 33.41
C ASP A 296 20.81 30.50 33.75
#